data_AF-A0A7L4XZN3-F1
#
_entry.id   AF-A0A7L4XZN3-F1
#
_cell.length_a   1.000
_cell.length_b   1.000
_cell.length_c   1.000
_cell.angle_alpha   90.00
_cell.angle_beta   90.00
_cell.angle_gamma   90.00
#
_symmetry.space_group_name_H-M   'P 1'
#
loop_
_entity.id
_entity.type
_entity.pdbx_description
1 polymer ?
#
loop_
_entity_poly.entity_id
_entity_poly.type
_entity_poly.pdbx_seq_one_letter_code
_entity_poly.pdbx_strand_id
1 'polypeptide(L)'
;MPSYSIGQAARLLGVSSETVRRWADGGRLRMDRDGAGNRAIDGADLARFAKERGAGQHAVPEDEVATSVRNAFVGIVTAVRVDDVAALVEVQAGPHRLVSLVTREAVEELGLGVGVTVTARVKSTNVHIDLP
;
A
#
# COMPACT_ATOMS: atom_id res chain seq x y z
N MET A 1 -18.78 15.35 -2.82
CA MET A 1 -17.68 14.37 -2.75
C MET A 1 -17.78 13.46 -3.97
N PRO A 2 -16.65 12.94 -4.50
CA PRO A 2 -16.72 11.99 -5.61
C PRO A 2 -17.47 10.73 -5.18
N SER A 3 -18.27 10.16 -6.09
CA SER A 3 -18.93 8.88 -5.89
C SER A 3 -18.19 7.79 -6.67
N TYR A 4 -18.17 6.57 -6.10
CA TYR A 4 -17.46 5.44 -6.67
C TYR A 4 -18.39 4.26 -6.88
N SER A 5 -18.30 3.64 -8.06
CA SER A 5 -18.89 2.33 -8.30
C SER A 5 -18.16 1.24 -7.49
N ILE A 6 -18.81 0.09 -7.33
CA ILE A 6 -18.21 -1.11 -6.70
C ILE A 6 -16.86 -1.47 -7.34
N GLY A 7 -16.78 -1.42 -8.67
CA GLY A 7 -15.55 -1.77 -9.40
C GLY A 7 -14.42 -0.74 -9.23
N GLN A 8 -14.75 0.54 -9.04
CA GLN A 8 -13.74 1.56 -8.72
C GLN A 8 -13.24 1.39 -7.28
N ALA A 9 -14.15 1.19 -6.32
CA ALA A 9 -13.79 0.96 -4.93
C ALA A 9 -12.95 -0.32 -4.75
N ALA A 10 -13.28 -1.40 -5.46
CA ALA A 10 -12.51 -2.64 -5.45
C ALA A 10 -11.05 -2.43 -5.87
N ARG A 11 -10.83 -1.65 -6.93
CA ARG A 11 -9.48 -1.30 -7.40
C ARG A 11 -8.72 -0.47 -6.37
N LEU A 12 -9.34 0.56 -5.81
CA LEU A 12 -8.72 1.40 -4.77
C LEU A 12 -8.36 0.61 -3.51
N LEU A 13 -9.19 -0.37 -3.14
CA LEU A 13 -9.01 -1.18 -1.94
C LEU A 13 -8.16 -2.44 -2.16
N GLY A 14 -7.67 -2.68 -3.39
CA GLY A 14 -6.86 -3.85 -3.74
C GLY A 14 -7.58 -5.19 -3.52
N VAL A 15 -8.89 -5.27 -3.78
CA VAL A 15 -9.70 -6.49 -3.60
C VAL A 15 -10.65 -6.75 -4.77
N SER A 16 -11.31 -7.91 -4.79
CA SER A 16 -12.34 -8.21 -5.79
C SER A 16 -13.63 -7.41 -5.57
N SER A 17 -14.36 -7.15 -6.66
CA SER A 17 -15.69 -6.49 -6.59
C SER A 17 -16.68 -7.28 -5.73
N GLU A 18 -16.58 -8.61 -5.70
CA GLU A 18 -17.40 -9.46 -4.84
C GLU A 18 -17.10 -9.24 -3.35
N THR A 19 -15.84 -9.02 -3.00
CA THR A 19 -15.47 -8.68 -1.62
C THR A 19 -16.11 -7.36 -1.18
N VAL A 20 -16.12 -6.36 -2.08
CA VAL A 20 -16.77 -5.07 -1.82
C VAL A 20 -18.28 -5.21 -1.69
N ARG A 21 -18.93 -6.02 -2.55
CA ARG A 21 -20.36 -6.36 -2.43
C ARG A 21 -20.68 -6.97 -1.08
N ARG A 22 -19.93 -8.01 -0.69
CA ARG A 22 -20.09 -8.68 0.60
C ARG A 22 -19.95 -7.72 1.79
N TRP A 23 -19.04 -6.74 1.73
CA TRP A 23 -18.92 -5.73 2.78
C TRP A 23 -20.10 -4.76 2.81
N ALA A 24 -20.63 -4.37 1.66
CA ALA A 24 -21.80 -3.51 1.60
C ALA A 24 -23.07 -4.21 2.08
N ASP A 25 -23.28 -5.45 1.64
CA ASP A 25 -24.45 -6.24 2.02
C ASP A 25 -24.39 -6.62 3.52
N GLY A 26 -23.18 -6.77 4.08
CA GLY A 26 -22.93 -6.91 5.52
C GLY A 26 -22.92 -5.59 6.32
N GLY A 27 -23.27 -4.45 5.70
CA GLY A 27 -23.37 -3.14 6.36
C GLY A 27 -22.04 -2.50 6.78
N ARG A 28 -20.90 -3.10 6.42
CA ARG A 28 -19.55 -2.59 6.77
C ARG A 28 -19.11 -1.42 5.91
N LEU A 29 -19.57 -1.37 4.65
CA LEU A 29 -19.31 -0.28 3.73
C LEU A 29 -20.64 0.32 3.29
N ARG A 30 -20.89 1.59 3.65
CA ARG A 30 -22.12 2.27 3.27
C ARG A 30 -22.20 2.41 1.75
N MET A 31 -23.36 2.06 1.19
CA MET A 31 -23.69 2.26 -0.20
C MET A 31 -25.06 2.91 -0.28
N ASP A 32 -25.13 3.98 -1.07
CA ASP A 32 -26.38 4.65 -1.40
C ASP A 32 -26.67 4.45 -2.90
N ARG A 33 -27.83 4.93 -3.35
CA ARG A 33 -28.13 5.01 -4.78
C ARG A 33 -27.77 6.39 -5.29
N ASP A 34 -27.09 6.46 -6.43
CA ASP A 34 -26.86 7.74 -7.11
C ASP A 34 -28.15 8.28 -7.73
N GLY A 35 -28.09 9.50 -8.29
CA GLY A 35 -29.22 10.15 -8.96
C GLY A 35 -29.74 9.39 -10.20
N ALA A 36 -29.00 8.40 -10.70
CA ALA A 36 -29.39 7.52 -11.81
C ALA A 36 -29.90 6.14 -11.32
N GLY A 37 -29.97 5.92 -10.00
CA GLY A 37 -30.47 4.69 -9.37
C GLY A 37 -29.43 3.57 -9.21
N ASN A 38 -28.17 3.79 -9.61
CA ASN A 38 -27.09 2.82 -9.48
C ASN A 38 -26.53 2.80 -8.05
N ARG A 39 -26.03 1.64 -7.59
CA ARG A 39 -25.31 1.56 -6.31
C ARG A 39 -24.01 2.36 -6.41
N ALA A 40 -23.83 3.31 -5.49
CA ALA A 40 -22.66 4.16 -5.40
C ALA A 40 -22.17 4.24 -3.95
N ILE A 41 -20.85 4.40 -3.79
CA ILE A 41 -20.20 4.61 -2.50
C ILE A 41 -19.75 6.07 -2.45
N ASP A 42 -20.11 6.79 -1.39
CA ASP A 42 -19.59 8.14 -1.15
C ASP A 42 -18.08 8.08 -0.86
N GLY A 43 -17.31 9.00 -1.44
CA GLY A 43 -15.86 9.02 -1.30
C GLY A 43 -15.37 9.19 0.13
N ALA A 44 -16.08 9.93 0.98
CA ALA A 44 -15.69 10.10 2.38
C ALA A 44 -15.92 8.80 3.17
N ASP A 45 -17.02 8.09 2.90
CA ASP A 45 -17.28 6.77 3.50
C ASP A 45 -16.25 5.72 3.04
N LEU A 46 -15.90 5.72 1.75
CA LEU A 46 -14.87 4.84 1.21
C LEU A 46 -13.50 5.10 1.86
N ALA A 47 -13.13 6.38 2.00
CA ALA A 47 -11.86 6.78 2.61
C ALA A 47 -11.82 6.41 4.10
N ARG A 48 -12.91 6.64 4.84
CA ARG A 48 -13.04 6.23 6.25
C ARG A 48 -12.87 4.72 6.39
N PHE A 49 -13.58 3.93 5.59
CA PHE A 49 -13.47 2.48 5.59
C PHE A 49 -12.05 2.01 5.24
N ALA A 50 -11.39 2.63 4.25
CA ALA A 50 -10.02 2.31 3.88
C ALA A 50 -9.04 2.55 5.04
N LYS A 51 -9.19 3.66 5.78
CA LYS A 51 -8.38 3.99 6.95
C LYS A 51 -8.57 2.99 8.08
N GLU A 52 -9.82 2.67 8.42
CA GLU A 52 -10.15 1.68 9.46
C GLU A 52 -9.55 0.30 9.14
N ARG A 53 -9.62 -0.12 7.88
CA ARG A 53 -9.01 -1.37 7.42
C ARG A 53 -7.48 -1.34 7.50
N GLY A 54 -6.85 -0.23 7.11
CA GLY A 54 -5.39 -0.10 7.06
C GLY A 54 -4.73 -0.18 8.43
N ALA A 55 -5.39 0.31 9.48
CA ALA A 55 -4.86 0.39 10.84
C ALA A 55 -4.44 -0.98 11.44
N GLY A 56 -5.01 -2.09 10.98
CA GLY A 56 -4.68 -3.44 11.49
C GLY A 56 -3.84 -4.32 10.55
N GLN A 57 -3.50 -3.86 9.35
CA GLN A 57 -2.89 -4.71 8.31
C GLN A 57 -1.37 -4.59 8.19
N HIS A 58 -0.78 -3.50 8.70
CA HIS A 58 0.65 -3.21 8.60
C HIS A 58 1.26 -2.99 9.98
N ALA A 59 0.94 -3.86 10.95
CA ALA A 59 1.65 -3.88 12.21
C ALA A 59 3.10 -4.28 11.91
N VAL A 60 3.97 -3.28 11.78
CA VAL A 60 5.40 -3.51 11.84
C VAL A 60 5.70 -4.00 13.27
N PRO A 61 6.54 -5.04 13.46
CA PRO A 61 6.75 -5.64 14.77
C PRO A 61 7.07 -4.59 15.84
N GLU A 62 6.48 -4.73 17.03
CA GLU A 62 6.56 -3.74 18.12
C GLU A 62 7.99 -3.50 18.63
N ASP A 63 8.94 -4.40 18.32
CA ASP A 63 10.37 -4.30 18.66
C ASP A 63 11.14 -3.26 17.81
N GLU A 64 10.44 -2.31 17.19
CA GLU A 64 11.04 -1.35 16.26
C GLU A 64 11.70 -0.14 16.91
N VAL A 65 12.89 0.17 16.41
CA VAL A 65 13.58 1.45 16.58
C VAL A 65 12.61 2.60 16.28
N ALA A 66 12.40 3.49 17.26
CA ALA A 66 11.59 4.68 17.08
C ALA A 66 12.10 5.50 15.87
N THR A 67 11.31 5.53 14.80
CA THR A 67 11.68 6.20 13.55
C THR A 67 10.64 7.24 13.13
N SER A 68 11.10 8.35 12.55
CA SER A 68 10.23 9.40 11.98
C SER A 68 9.65 9.01 10.61
N VAL A 69 10.12 7.91 10.02
CA VAL A 69 9.69 7.41 8.72
C VAL A 69 8.35 6.67 8.86
N ARG A 70 7.25 7.24 8.31
CA ARG A 70 5.88 6.77 8.57
C ARG A 70 5.34 5.72 7.61
N ASN A 71 5.89 5.62 6.40
CA ASN A 71 5.45 4.60 5.45
C ASN A 71 6.39 3.40 5.54
N ALA A 72 5.84 2.24 5.83
CA ALA A 72 6.57 0.98 5.92
C ALA A 72 5.85 -0.10 5.10
N PHE A 73 6.60 -0.75 4.22
CA PHE A 73 6.11 -1.76 3.30
C PHE A 73 6.92 -3.03 3.49
N VAL A 74 6.35 -4.00 4.20
CA VAL A 74 6.94 -5.34 4.31
C VAL A 74 6.81 -6.02 2.96
N GLY A 75 7.92 -6.54 2.45
CA GLY A 75 8.00 -7.17 1.14
C GLY A 75 9.17 -8.12 1.00
N ILE A 76 9.34 -8.65 -0.20
CA ILE A 76 10.41 -9.55 -0.56
C ILE A 76 11.25 -8.93 -1.67
N VAL A 77 12.58 -9.05 -1.57
CA VAL A 77 13.49 -8.59 -2.62
C VAL A 77 13.32 -9.50 -3.84
N THR A 78 13.11 -8.88 -5.00
CA THR A 78 12.87 -9.56 -6.28
C THR A 78 14.02 -9.39 -7.27
N ALA A 79 14.81 -8.32 -7.14
CA ALA A 79 16.03 -8.12 -7.90
C ALA A 79 17.00 -7.24 -7.11
N VAL A 80 18.30 -7.46 -7.32
CA VAL A 80 19.39 -6.60 -6.84
C VAL A 80 20.34 -6.38 -8.01
N ARG A 81 20.61 -5.12 -8.34
CA ARG A 81 21.59 -4.74 -9.38
C ARG A 81 22.65 -3.88 -8.72
N VAL A 82 23.85 -4.42 -8.60
CA VAL A 82 24.97 -3.76 -7.94
C VAL A 82 25.90 -3.18 -9.00
N ASP A 83 26.26 -1.91 -8.84
CA ASP A 83 27.28 -1.20 -9.61
C ASP A 83 28.50 -0.94 -8.72
N ASP A 84 29.37 0.01 -9.09
CA ASP A 84 30.61 0.29 -8.36
C ASP A 84 30.33 0.89 -6.96
N VAL A 85 29.49 1.93 -6.87
CA VAL A 85 29.20 2.63 -5.59
C VAL A 85 27.77 2.40 -5.11
N ALA A 86 26.85 2.11 -6.02
CA ALA A 86 25.42 2.06 -5.72
C ALA A 86 24.79 0.76 -6.20
N ALA A 87 23.64 0.45 -5.63
CA ALA A 87 22.83 -0.69 -6.00
C ALA A 87 21.35 -0.33 -6.06
N LEU A 88 20.65 -0.91 -7.04
CA LEU A 88 19.20 -0.88 -7.11
C LEU A 88 18.65 -2.16 -6.49
N VAL A 89 17.74 -2.01 -5.52
CA VAL A 89 17.02 -3.11 -4.88
C VAL A 89 15.54 -2.99 -5.21
N GLU A 90 15.00 -4.01 -5.86
CA GLU A 90 13.57 -4.10 -6.19
C GLU A 90 12.84 -4.95 -5.15
N VAL A 91 11.76 -4.43 -4.57
CA VAL A 91 10.98 -5.08 -3.52
C VAL A 91 9.52 -5.20 -3.94
N GLN A 92 8.96 -6.40 -3.83
CA GLN A 92 7.52 -6.63 -3.96
C GLN A 92 6.86 -6.60 -2.59
N ALA A 93 5.98 -5.63 -2.34
CA ALA A 93 5.25 -5.46 -1.09
C ALA A 93 3.74 -5.40 -1.37
N GLY A 94 3.06 -6.54 -1.19
CA GLY A 94 1.66 -6.69 -1.58
C GLY A 94 1.47 -6.35 -3.06
N PRO A 95 0.55 -5.43 -3.43
CA PRO A 95 0.35 -5.01 -4.82
C PRO A 95 1.39 -3.99 -5.32
N HIS A 96 2.32 -3.54 -4.47
CA HIS A 96 3.26 -2.46 -4.79
C HIS A 96 4.65 -3.00 -5.13
N ARG A 97 5.24 -2.51 -6.22
CA ARG A 97 6.67 -2.69 -6.54
C ARG A 97 7.42 -1.42 -6.12
N LEU A 98 8.34 -1.55 -5.18
CA LEU A 98 9.23 -0.47 -4.74
C LEU A 98 10.63 -0.68 -5.32
N VAL A 99 11.30 0.41 -5.66
CA VAL A 99 12.72 0.39 -6.06
C VAL A 99 13.47 1.36 -5.17
N SER A 100 14.50 0.87 -4.49
CA SER A 100 15.39 1.70 -3.68
C SER A 100 16.78 1.75 -4.31
N LEU A 101 17.36 2.94 -4.35
CA LEU A 101 18.79 3.13 -4.57
C LEU A 101 19.47 3.14 -3.21
N VAL A 102 20.42 2.23 -3.00
CA VAL A 102 21.24 2.13 -1.79
C VAL A 102 22.71 2.05 -2.19
N THR A 103 23.64 2.14 -1.25
CA THR A 103 25.05 1.92 -1.58
C THR A 103 25.34 0.44 -1.79
N ARG A 104 26.42 0.11 -2.50
CA ARG A 104 26.90 -1.26 -2.65
C ARG A 104 27.17 -1.89 -1.27
N GLU A 105 27.82 -1.15 -0.37
CA GLU A 105 28.18 -1.62 0.97
C GLU A 105 26.92 -1.98 1.77
N ALA A 106 25.85 -1.19 1.67
CA ALA A 106 24.60 -1.48 2.36
C ALA A 106 23.96 -2.79 1.89
N VAL A 107 24.07 -3.13 0.60
CA VAL A 107 23.60 -4.44 0.09
C VAL A 107 24.40 -5.57 0.72
N GLU A 108 25.72 -5.43 0.78
CA GLU A 108 26.62 -6.46 1.32
C GLU A 108 26.45 -6.63 2.84
N GLU A 109 26.49 -5.53 3.59
CA GLU A 109 26.38 -5.51 5.06
C GLU A 109 25.03 -6.05 5.55
N LEU A 110 23.94 -5.71 4.86
CA LEU A 110 22.60 -6.16 5.20
C LEU A 110 22.24 -7.51 4.57
N GLY A 111 23.13 -8.08 3.75
CA GLY A 111 22.89 -9.35 3.06
C GLY A 111 21.67 -9.30 2.12
N LEU A 112 21.44 -8.15 1.46
CA LEU A 112 20.30 -7.99 0.55
C LEU A 112 20.50 -8.85 -0.69
N GLY A 113 19.60 -9.82 -0.87
CA GLY A 113 19.58 -10.71 -2.02
C GLY A 113 18.15 -11.06 -2.42
N VAL A 114 17.97 -11.59 -3.63
CA VAL A 114 16.65 -12.06 -4.09
C VAL A 114 16.10 -13.11 -3.12
N GLY A 115 14.85 -12.94 -2.70
CA GLY A 115 14.17 -13.80 -1.74
C GLY A 115 14.25 -13.32 -0.28
N VAL A 116 15.07 -12.31 0.03
CA VAL A 116 15.16 -11.75 1.39
C VAL A 116 13.92 -10.91 1.71
N THR A 117 13.32 -11.15 2.88
CA THR A 117 12.24 -10.31 3.42
C THR A 117 12.83 -9.01 3.95
N VAL A 118 12.25 -7.88 3.56
CA VAL A 118 12.68 -6.55 3.96
C VAL A 118 11.48 -5.67 4.30
N THR A 119 11.73 -4.62 5.07
CA THR A 119 10.76 -3.53 5.27
C THR A 119 11.26 -2.29 4.54
N ALA A 120 10.68 -1.99 3.37
CA ALA A 120 10.98 -0.77 2.64
C ALA A 120 10.29 0.41 3.33
N ARG A 121 11.05 1.44 3.72
CA ARG A 121 10.52 2.61 4.41
C ARG A 121 10.66 3.88 3.59
N VAL A 122 9.62 4.72 3.58
CA VAL A 122 9.59 5.98 2.82
C VAL A 122 9.17 7.13 3.73
N LYS A 123 9.96 8.20 3.74
CA LYS A 123 9.67 9.40 4.55
C LYS A 123 8.46 10.14 3.98
N SER A 124 7.54 10.58 4.84
CA SER A 124 6.31 11.25 4.41
C SER A 124 6.55 12.52 3.61
N THR A 125 7.68 13.21 3.85
CA THR A 125 8.06 14.43 3.12
C THR A 125 8.46 14.18 1.66
N ASN A 126 8.60 12.91 1.26
CA ASN A 126 9.02 12.51 -0.08
C ASN A 126 7.86 11.85 -0.86
N VAL A 127 6.62 12.07 -0.43
CA VAL A 127 5.41 11.60 -1.11
C VAL A 127 4.77 12.76 -1.87
N HIS A 128 4.51 12.56 -3.15
CA HIS A 128 3.82 13.51 -4.02
C HIS A 128 2.34 13.13 -4.14
N ILE A 129 1.46 14.12 -4.25
CA ILE A 129 0.01 13.94 -4.40
C ILE A 129 -0.44 14.64 -5.68
N ASP A 130 -0.92 13.85 -6.64
CA ASP A 130 -1.46 14.32 -7.90
C ASP A 130 -2.95 13.94 -8.01
N LEU A 131 -3.72 14.74 -8.74
CA LEU A 131 -5.08 14.36 -9.13
C LEU A 131 -5.03 13.47 -10.39
N PRO A 132 -5.92 12.45 -10.51
CA PRO A 132 -5.97 11.58 -11.68
C PRO A 132 -6.24 12.30 -13.00
#